data_AF-A0A924IJQ6-F1
#
_entry.id   AF-A0A924IJQ6-F1
#
_cell.length_a   1.000
_cell.length_b   1.000
_cell.length_c   1.000
_cell.angle_alpha   90.00
_cell.angle_beta   90.00
_cell.angle_gamma   90.00
#
_symmetry.space_group_name_H-M   'P 1'
#
loop_
_entity.id
_entity.type
_entity.pdbx_description
1 polymer ?
#
loop_
_entity_poly.entity_id
_entity_poly.type
_entity_poly.pdbx_seq_one_letter_code
_entity_poly.pdbx_strand_id
1 'polypeptide(L)'
;MKTLLTLVLLSTFSGLVHASEVPQLQCLGTEPFWGITTDANGTLSMSDPMSDSKRDYSKATVKSAQGTTADFAFQIEATNEASNTLKLNVVKAECNDGMSENIYPYTALVDVDDRILFGCCY
;
A
#
# COMPACT_ATOMS: atom_id res chain seq x y z
N MET A 1 14.71 -18.27 62.04
CA MET A 1 13.66 -18.37 61.01
C MET A 1 13.49 -17.01 60.34
N LYS A 2 14.09 -16.81 59.16
CA LYS A 2 13.86 -15.64 58.30
C LYS A 2 13.87 -16.12 56.86
N THR A 3 12.67 -16.35 56.33
CA THR A 3 12.44 -16.78 54.95
C THR A 3 12.51 -15.54 54.07
N LEU A 4 13.52 -15.44 53.20
CA LEU A 4 13.58 -14.40 52.17
C LEU A 4 12.63 -14.79 51.03
N LEU A 5 11.62 -13.96 50.78
CA LEU A 5 10.68 -14.12 49.68
C LEU A 5 11.25 -13.39 48.46
N THR A 6 11.67 -14.13 47.44
CA THR A 6 12.16 -13.55 46.18
C THR A 6 10.97 -13.23 45.28
N LEU A 7 10.72 -11.94 45.06
CA LEU A 7 9.65 -11.46 44.18
C LEU A 7 10.17 -11.47 42.73
N VAL A 8 9.67 -12.39 41.90
CA VAL A 8 9.93 -12.41 40.46
C VAL A 8 8.96 -11.45 39.79
N LEU A 9 9.46 -10.30 39.32
CA LEU A 9 8.69 -9.40 38.44
C LEU A 9 8.61 -10.03 37.04
N LEU A 10 7.42 -10.51 36.65
CA LEU A 10 7.12 -10.78 35.23
C LEU A 10 6.83 -9.44 34.54
N SER A 11 7.75 -8.98 33.70
CA SER A 11 7.49 -7.88 32.78
C SER A 11 6.66 -8.38 31.61
N THR A 12 5.40 -7.94 31.53
CA THR A 12 4.56 -8.14 30.35
C THR A 12 5.07 -7.26 29.22
N PHE A 13 5.71 -7.84 28.21
CA PHE A 13 6.00 -7.17 26.95
C PHE A 13 4.66 -6.96 26.21
N SER A 14 4.08 -5.76 26.35
CA SER A 14 3.00 -5.32 25.47
C SER A 14 3.61 -5.03 24.09
N GLY A 15 3.58 -6.03 23.20
CA GLY A 15 3.88 -5.82 21.80
C GLY A 15 2.82 -4.90 21.21
N LEU A 16 3.13 -3.61 21.06
CA LEU A 16 2.37 -2.72 20.21
C LEU A 16 2.55 -3.22 18.77
N VAL A 17 1.57 -3.99 18.29
CA VAL A 17 1.38 -4.23 16.87
C VAL A 17 1.12 -2.86 16.27
N HIS A 18 2.15 -2.21 15.73
CA HIS A 18 1.91 -1.07 14.85
C HIS A 18 1.08 -1.63 13.70
N ALA A 19 -0.14 -1.10 13.53
CA ALA A 19 -0.84 -1.25 12.27
C ALA A 19 0.17 -0.87 11.20
N SER A 20 0.41 -1.75 10.23
CA SER A 20 1.29 -1.44 9.11
C SER A 20 0.75 -0.16 8.48
N GLU A 21 1.45 0.96 8.71
CA GLU A 21 1.07 2.23 8.12
C GLU A 21 1.04 2.05 6.61
N VAL A 22 0.03 2.61 5.97
CA VAL A 22 -0.09 2.54 4.52
C VAL A 22 1.06 3.36 3.93
N PRO A 23 1.94 2.75 3.09
CA PRO A 23 3.02 3.49 2.47
C PRO A 23 2.46 4.66 1.68
N GLN A 24 3.07 5.84 1.79
CA GLN A 24 2.76 6.97 0.93
C GLN A 24 3.42 6.75 -0.42
N LEU A 25 2.62 6.67 -1.46
CA LEU A 25 3.03 6.35 -2.83
C LEU A 25 2.31 7.28 -3.79
N GLN A 26 3.00 7.60 -4.88
CA GLN A 26 2.38 8.21 -6.05
C GLN A 26 2.61 7.29 -7.24
N CYS A 27 1.53 6.67 -7.69
CA CYS A 27 1.52 5.72 -8.79
C CYS A 27 0.82 6.30 -10.01
N LEU A 28 1.30 5.96 -11.20
CA LEU A 28 0.75 6.44 -12.46
C LEU A 28 0.88 5.38 -13.57
N GLY A 29 -0.05 5.42 -14.51
CA GLY A 29 0.04 4.71 -15.78
C GLY A 29 -0.26 5.64 -16.94
N THR A 30 0.34 5.34 -18.09
CA THR A 30 0.30 6.18 -19.29
C THR A 30 -0.72 5.69 -20.30
N GLU A 31 -0.91 4.38 -20.48
CA GLU A 31 -1.94 3.84 -21.38
C GLU A 31 -2.60 2.56 -20.81
N PRO A 32 -3.87 2.63 -20.38
CA PRO A 32 -4.69 3.85 -20.22
C PRO A 32 -4.09 4.80 -19.17
N PHE A 33 -4.42 6.09 -19.24
CA PHE A 33 -3.99 7.06 -18.22
C PHE A 33 -4.72 6.81 -16.89
N TRP A 34 -3.98 6.82 -15.79
CA TRP A 34 -4.52 6.80 -14.44
C TRP A 34 -3.47 7.27 -13.42
N GLY A 35 -3.94 7.71 -12.26
CA GLY A 35 -3.10 8.03 -11.10
C GLY A 35 -3.68 7.42 -9.83
N ILE A 36 -2.83 7.00 -8.89
CA ILE A 36 -3.22 6.62 -7.53
C ILE A 36 -2.26 7.26 -6.55
N THR A 37 -2.80 7.94 -5.54
CA THR A 37 -2.03 8.38 -4.38
C THR A 37 -2.52 7.68 -3.12
N THR A 38 -1.60 7.23 -2.27
CA THR A 38 -1.90 6.64 -0.96
C THR A 38 -1.48 7.60 0.16
N ASP A 39 -2.29 7.70 1.20
CA ASP A 39 -2.02 8.52 2.39
C ASP A 39 -1.78 7.63 3.62
N ALA A 40 -1.00 8.14 4.58
CA ALA A 40 -0.69 7.42 5.83
C ALA A 40 -1.94 7.11 6.67
N ASN A 41 -3.02 7.88 6.51
CA ASN A 41 -4.31 7.65 7.18
C ASN A 41 -5.11 6.48 6.57
N GLY A 42 -4.56 5.76 5.58
CA GLY A 42 -5.20 4.63 4.95
C GLY A 42 -6.29 5.00 3.95
N THR A 43 -6.13 6.14 3.28
CA THR A 43 -6.96 6.57 2.15
C THR A 43 -6.18 6.45 0.85
N LEU A 44 -6.89 6.12 -0.23
CA LEU A 44 -6.37 6.10 -1.58
C LEU A 44 -7.24 6.99 -2.46
N SER A 45 -6.63 7.72 -3.37
CA SER A 45 -7.34 8.52 -4.37
C SER A 45 -6.91 8.05 -5.75
N MET A 46 -7.82 7.44 -6.50
CA MET A 46 -7.62 7.13 -7.91
C MET A 46 -8.13 8.28 -8.77
N SER A 47 -7.33 8.69 -9.75
CA SER A 47 -7.70 9.72 -10.72
C SER A 47 -7.53 9.23 -12.16
N ASP A 48 -8.33 9.78 -13.06
CA ASP A 48 -8.14 9.67 -14.50
C ASP A 48 -7.88 11.09 -15.06
N PRO A 49 -6.63 11.40 -15.46
CA PRO A 49 -6.27 12.72 -15.98
C PRO A 49 -7.01 13.13 -17.25
N MET A 50 -7.52 12.18 -18.05
CA MET A 50 -8.20 12.48 -19.30
C MET A 50 -9.65 12.91 -19.08
N SER A 51 -10.29 12.40 -18.02
CA SER A 51 -11.68 12.72 -17.69
C SER A 51 -11.83 13.68 -16.51
N ASP A 52 -10.72 14.03 -15.84
CA ASP A 52 -10.71 14.77 -14.55
C ASP A 52 -11.57 14.09 -13.48
N SER A 53 -11.78 12.78 -13.61
CA SER A 53 -12.56 12.01 -12.64
C SER A 53 -11.68 11.55 -11.50
N LYS A 54 -12.25 11.54 -10.29
CA LYS A 54 -11.60 11.11 -9.06
C LYS A 54 -12.50 10.16 -8.28
N ARG A 55 -11.90 9.11 -7.72
CA ARG A 55 -12.55 8.14 -6.84
C ARG A 55 -11.70 7.91 -5.60
N ASP A 56 -12.29 8.18 -4.46
CA ASP A 56 -11.66 7.95 -3.17
C ASP A 56 -12.02 6.57 -2.62
N TYR A 57 -11.02 5.91 -2.03
CA TYR A 57 -11.12 4.65 -1.33
C TYR A 57 -10.58 4.83 0.09
N SER A 58 -11.12 4.04 1.02
CA SER A 58 -10.80 4.09 2.44
C SER A 58 -10.62 2.68 3.00
N LYS A 59 -10.34 2.60 4.30
CA LYS A 59 -10.13 1.33 5.02
C LYS A 59 -9.03 0.49 4.38
N ALA A 60 -7.96 1.17 3.93
CA ALA A 60 -6.85 0.51 3.28
C ALA A 60 -6.17 -0.49 4.23
N THR A 61 -5.86 -1.67 3.70
CA THR A 61 -5.11 -2.70 4.40
C THR A 61 -3.88 -3.07 3.59
N VAL A 62 -2.76 -3.30 4.27
CA VAL A 62 -1.49 -3.66 3.65
C VAL A 62 -1.19 -5.13 3.92
N LYS A 63 -0.86 -5.88 2.88
CA LYS A 63 -0.44 -7.28 2.93
C LYS A 63 0.89 -7.43 2.21
N SER A 64 1.97 -7.69 2.94
CA SER A 64 3.27 -8.02 2.34
C SER A 64 3.26 -9.42 1.73
N ALA A 65 3.99 -9.60 0.63
CA ALA A 65 4.20 -10.89 0.01
C ALA A 65 5.00 -11.81 0.94
N GLN A 66 4.64 -13.09 0.98
CA GLN A 66 5.39 -14.09 1.74
C GLN A 66 6.70 -14.44 1.02
N GLY A 67 7.74 -14.76 1.80
CA GLY A 67 9.05 -15.15 1.26
C GLY A 67 9.93 -13.98 0.81
N THR A 68 9.57 -12.74 1.16
CA THR A 68 10.36 -11.53 0.88
C THR A 68 10.28 -10.52 2.04
N THR A 69 11.02 -9.42 1.97
CA THR A 69 10.91 -8.32 2.94
C THR A 69 9.62 -7.54 2.74
N ALA A 70 9.12 -6.92 3.82
CA ALA A 70 7.82 -6.26 3.81
C ALA A 70 7.72 -5.12 2.77
N ASP A 71 8.84 -4.47 2.45
CA ASP A 71 8.96 -3.36 1.50
C ASP A 71 9.24 -3.80 0.06
N PHE A 72 9.60 -5.07 -0.17
CA PHE A 72 9.95 -5.53 -1.52
C PHE A 72 8.72 -5.76 -2.38
N ALA A 73 7.69 -6.40 -1.84
CA ALA A 73 6.43 -6.60 -2.55
C ALA A 73 5.26 -6.63 -1.57
N PHE A 74 4.22 -5.86 -1.86
CA PHE A 74 3.04 -5.75 -1.02
C PHE A 74 1.80 -5.37 -1.82
N GLN A 75 0.64 -5.63 -1.25
CA GLN A 75 -0.66 -5.24 -1.78
C GLN A 75 -1.33 -4.28 -0.81
N ILE A 76 -1.84 -3.17 -1.33
CA ILE A 76 -2.76 -2.27 -0.65
C ILE A 76 -4.16 -2.54 -1.19
N GLU A 77 -5.08 -2.96 -0.33
CA GLU A 77 -6.48 -3.20 -0.68
C GLU A 77 -7.37 -2.20 0.05
N ALA A 78 -8.21 -1.47 -0.70
CA ALA A 78 -9.10 -0.45 -0.17
C ALA A 78 -10.49 -0.53 -0.82
N THR A 79 -11.50 0.02 -0.14
CA THR A 79 -12.91 0.00 -0.60
C THR A 79 -13.50 1.41 -0.59
N ASN A 80 -14.43 1.68 -1.50
CA ASN A 80 -15.18 2.94 -1.52
C ASN A 80 -16.60 2.77 -0.94
N GLU A 81 -17.37 3.85 -0.89
CA GLU A 81 -18.75 3.83 -0.37
C GLU A 81 -19.70 2.92 -1.17
N ALA A 82 -19.43 2.73 -2.47
CA ALA A 82 -20.17 1.83 -3.34
C ALA A 82 -19.76 0.36 -3.19
N SER A 83 -18.88 0.03 -2.23
CA SER A 83 -18.30 -1.30 -2.03
C SER A 83 -17.45 -1.82 -3.21
N ASN A 84 -17.01 -0.92 -4.10
CA ASN A 84 -16.01 -1.27 -5.10
C ASN A 84 -14.65 -1.41 -4.42
N THR A 85 -13.89 -2.41 -4.85
CA THR A 85 -12.56 -2.71 -4.31
C THR A 85 -11.49 -2.26 -5.29
N LEU A 86 -10.41 -1.70 -4.77
CA LEU A 86 -9.18 -1.43 -5.50
C LEU A 86 -8.05 -2.19 -4.81
N LYS A 87 -7.27 -2.93 -5.59
CA LYS A 87 -6.04 -3.60 -5.11
C LYS A 87 -4.84 -3.06 -5.88
N LEU A 88 -3.97 -2.35 -5.18
CA LEU A 88 -2.70 -1.85 -5.69
C LEU A 88 -1.59 -2.81 -5.25
N ASN A 89 -1.06 -3.60 -6.19
CA ASN A 89 0.08 -4.47 -5.97
C ASN A 89 1.35 -3.71 -6.36
N VAL A 90 2.32 -3.63 -5.46
CA VAL A 90 3.55 -2.86 -5.65
C VAL A 90 4.74 -3.80 -5.46
N VAL A 91 5.71 -3.71 -6.36
CA VAL A 91 6.97 -4.46 -6.30
C VAL A 91 8.13 -3.49 -6.48
N LYS A 92 9.16 -3.63 -5.64
CA LYS A 92 10.43 -2.91 -5.70
C LYS A 92 11.26 -3.41 -6.88
N ALA A 93 10.85 -2.96 -8.06
CA ALA A 93 11.45 -3.27 -9.34
C ALA A 93 11.38 -2.00 -10.19
N GLU A 94 12.49 -1.69 -10.86
CA GLU A 94 12.59 -0.53 -11.74
C GLU A 94 11.49 -0.55 -12.80
N CYS A 95 10.83 0.60 -12.96
CA CYS A 95 9.73 0.77 -13.89
C CYS A 95 9.99 2.01 -14.76
N ASN A 96 9.71 1.89 -16.05
CA ASN A 96 9.68 3.01 -16.97
C ASN A 96 8.25 3.13 -17.51
N ASP A 97 7.72 4.35 -17.51
CA ASP A 97 6.34 4.64 -17.92
C ASP A 97 6.16 4.72 -19.46
N GLY A 98 7.24 4.51 -20.21
CA GLY A 98 7.27 4.55 -21.68
C GLY A 98 7.15 5.94 -22.28
N MET A 99 7.00 6.99 -21.47
CA MET A 99 6.69 8.35 -21.91
C MET A 99 7.65 9.40 -21.36
N SER A 100 8.36 9.08 -20.28
CA SER A 100 9.41 9.89 -19.69
C SER A 100 10.74 9.15 -19.64
N GLU A 101 11.82 9.90 -19.40
CA GLU A 101 13.15 9.35 -19.12
C GLU A 101 13.30 8.90 -17.65
N ASN A 102 12.22 8.97 -16.86
CA ASN A 102 12.27 8.60 -15.46
C ASN A 102 12.36 7.08 -15.29
N ILE A 103 13.18 6.66 -14.33
CA ILE A 103 13.21 5.29 -13.83
C ILE A 103 12.63 5.32 -12.42
N TYR A 104 11.44 4.77 -12.27
CA TYR A 104 10.71 4.69 -11.02
C TYR A 104 11.19 3.49 -10.21
N PRO A 105 11.31 3.60 -8.87
CA PRO A 105 11.80 2.52 -8.02
C PRO A 105 10.81 1.35 -7.86
N TYR A 106 9.54 1.57 -8.17
CA TYR A 106 8.49 0.58 -8.00
C TYR A 106 7.67 0.37 -9.28
N THR A 107 7.31 -0.89 -9.49
CA THR A 107 6.34 -1.34 -10.49
C THR A 107 5.00 -1.60 -9.80
N ALA A 108 3.89 -1.23 -10.44
CA ALA A 108 2.55 -1.42 -9.92
C ALA A 108 1.63 -2.18 -10.88
N LEU A 109 0.76 -3.01 -10.29
CA LEU A 109 -0.40 -3.63 -10.93
C LEU A 109 -1.65 -3.31 -10.11
N VAL A 110 -2.61 -2.64 -10.74
CA VAL A 110 -3.88 -2.23 -10.13
C VAL A 110 -5.00 -3.12 -10.63
N ASP A 111 -5.70 -3.80 -9.73
CA ASP A 111 -6.95 -4.52 -10.02
C ASP A 111 -8.14 -3.67 -9.56
N VAL A 112 -8.93 -3.20 -10.52
CA VAL A 112 -10.07 -2.27 -10.32
C VAL A 112 -11.05 -2.34 -11.50
N ASP A 113 -12.36 -2.31 -11.22
CA ASP A 113 -13.44 -2.27 -12.22
C ASP A 113 -13.30 -3.29 -13.38
N ASP A 114 -12.99 -4.55 -13.05
CA ASP A 114 -12.75 -5.63 -14.01
C ASP A 114 -11.57 -5.39 -14.96
N ARG A 115 -10.61 -4.56 -14.55
CA ARG A 115 -9.38 -4.26 -15.29
C ARG A 115 -8.16 -4.50 -14.42
N ILE A 116 -7.08 -4.90 -15.09
CA ILE A 116 -5.74 -4.90 -14.51
C ILE A 116 -4.94 -3.83 -15.24
N LEU A 117 -4.46 -2.84 -14.50
CA LEU A 117 -3.69 -1.72 -15.02
C LEU A 117 -2.24 -1.84 -14.59
N PHE A 118 -1.31 -1.60 -15.52
CA PHE A 118 0.11 -1.51 -15.24
C PHE A 118 0.51 -0.05 -15.03
N GLY A 119 1.50 0.19 -14.17
CA GLY A 119 2.08 1.50 -13.96
C GLY A 119 3.32 1.49 -13.09
N CYS A 120 3.82 2.68 -12.81
CA CYS A 120 5.03 2.90 -12.00
C CYS A 120 4.70 3.72 -10.74
N CYS A 121 5.50 3.60 -9.67
CA CYS A 121 5.35 4.41 -8.47
C CYS A 121 6.68 4.93 -7.91
N TYR A 122 6.59 6.00 -7.12
CA TYR A 122 7.65 6.49 -6.25
C TYR A 122 7.15 6.74 -4.82
#